data_AF-A0A967AN82-F1
#
_entry.id   AF-A0A967AN82-F1
#
_cell.length_a   1.000
_cell.length_b   1.000
_cell.length_c   1.000
_cell.angle_alpha   90.00
_cell.angle_beta   90.00
_cell.angle_gamma   90.00
#
_symmetry.space_group_name_H-M   'P 1'
#
loop_
_entity.id
_entity.type
_entity.pdbx_description
1 polymer ?
#
loop_
_entity_poly.entity_id
_entity_poly.type
_entity_poly.pdbx_seq_one_letter_code
_entity_poly.pdbx_strand_id
1 'polypeptide(L)'
;IRGIMAEEEEVQRRQDALKSLMTMRAKQLRESLDERIKRARNSGDWTQLSKAECANLHKQEKAHLKSQLEQLQFEQTRTRGKLSALKRAKARAQRIRAAEAASERRRR
;
A
#
# COMPACT_ATOMS: atom_id res chain seq x y z
N ILE A 1 25.57 -6.25 2.69
CA ILE A 1 24.97 -4.88 2.59
C ILE A 1 24.16 -4.69 1.31
N ARG A 2 24.68 -4.98 0.10
CA ARG A 2 23.92 -4.80 -1.16
C ARG A 2 22.53 -5.47 -1.17
N GLY A 3 22.41 -6.70 -0.68
CA GLY A 3 21.11 -7.39 -0.56
C GLY A 3 20.11 -6.69 0.36
N ILE A 4 20.56 -6.15 1.51
CA ILE A 4 19.71 -5.40 2.44
C ILE A 4 19.21 -4.10 1.81
N MET A 5 20.03 -3.44 0.99
CA MET A 5 19.64 -2.20 0.30
C MET A 5 18.59 -2.47 -0.79
N ALA A 6 18.79 -3.50 -1.60
CA ALA A 6 17.81 -3.88 -2.63
C ALA A 6 16.45 -4.26 -2.02
N GLU A 7 16.47 -5.00 -0.90
CA GLU A 7 15.24 -5.35 -0.19
C GLU A 7 14.57 -4.15 0.46
N GLU A 8 15.34 -3.21 1.02
CA GLU A 8 14.80 -1.95 1.58
C GLU A 8 14.08 -1.13 0.49
N GLU A 9 14.69 -0.98 -0.69
CA GLU A 9 14.12 -0.24 -1.82
C GLU A 9 12.83 -0.90 -2.33
N GLU A 10 12.80 -2.23 -2.45
CA GLU A 10 11.61 -2.95 -2.86
C GLU A 10 10.46 -2.81 -1.85
N VAL A 11 10.78 -2.93 -0.56
CA VAL A 11 9.80 -2.73 0.52
C VAL A 11 9.30 -1.28 0.56
N GLN A 12 10.16 -0.30 0.25
CA GLN A 12 9.77 1.10 0.12
C GLN A 12 8.81 1.31 -1.05
N ARG A 13 9.11 0.77 -2.24
CA ARG A 13 8.19 0.83 -3.39
C ARG A 13 6.83 0.21 -3.08
N ARG A 14 6.81 -0.94 -2.39
CA ARG A 14 5.57 -1.60 -1.94
C ARG A 14 4.79 -0.72 -0.97
N GLN A 15 5.46 -0.05 -0.04
CA GLN A 15 4.81 0.86 0.91
C GLN A 15 4.12 2.02 0.18
N ASP A 16 4.77 2.59 -0.83
CA ASP A 16 4.23 3.72 -1.60
C ASP A 16 3.05 3.27 -2.48
N ALA A 17 3.15 2.10 -3.12
CA ALA A 17 2.05 1.50 -3.87
C ALA A 17 0.82 1.22 -2.98
N LEU A 18 1.03 0.65 -1.78
CA LEU A 18 -0.05 0.41 -0.81
C LEU A 18 -0.73 1.72 -0.39
N LYS A 19 0.05 2.77 -0.13
CA LYS A 19 -0.49 4.09 0.23
C LYS A 19 -1.36 4.66 -0.90
N SER A 20 -0.88 4.62 -2.14
CA SER A 20 -1.63 5.07 -3.32
C SER A 20 -2.94 4.30 -3.50
N LEU A 21 -2.89 2.96 -3.37
CA LEU A 21 -4.06 2.11 -3.51
C LEU A 21 -5.10 2.39 -2.40
N MET A 22 -4.67 2.57 -1.15
CA MET A 22 -5.55 2.96 -0.05
C MET A 22 -6.22 4.30 -0.31
N THR A 23 -5.48 5.32 -0.79
CA THR A 23 -6.06 6.63 -1.13
C THR A 23 -7.10 6.52 -2.24
N MET A 24 -6.83 5.73 -3.29
CA MET A 24 -7.80 5.49 -4.36
C MET A 24 -9.07 4.79 -3.83
N ARG A 25 -8.92 3.75 -3.03
CA ARG A 25 -10.06 3.00 -2.45
C ARG A 25 -10.88 3.85 -1.48
N ALA A 26 -10.23 4.69 -0.66
CA ALA A 26 -10.92 5.65 0.20
C ALA A 26 -11.68 6.72 -0.60
N LYS A 27 -11.15 7.16 -1.75
CA LYS A 27 -11.88 8.04 -2.67
C LYS A 27 -13.13 7.36 -3.21
N GLN A 28 -13.03 6.12 -3.66
CA GLN A 28 -14.18 5.34 -4.15
C GLN A 28 -15.24 5.11 -3.06
N LEU A 29 -14.82 4.91 -1.81
CA LEU A 29 -15.76 4.73 -0.69
C LEU A 29 -16.57 6.01 -0.40
N ARG A 30 -16.03 7.19 -0.71
CA ARG A 30 -16.72 8.47 -0.56
C ARG A 30 -17.60 8.84 -1.75
N GLU A 31 -17.48 8.12 -2.87
CA GLU A 31 -18.33 8.34 -4.05
C GLU A 31 -19.80 8.14 -3.66
N SER A 32 -20.63 9.10 -4.05
CA SER A 32 -22.09 9.02 -3.86
C SER A 32 -22.72 8.05 -4.87
N LEU A 33 -23.94 7.61 -4.58
CA LEU A 33 -24.69 6.76 -5.49
C LEU A 33 -24.90 7.46 -6.85
N ASP A 34 -25.25 8.74 -6.85
CA ASP A 34 -25.53 9.48 -8.09
C ASP A 34 -24.27 9.69 -8.94
N GLU A 35 -23.12 9.98 -8.31
CA GLU A 35 -21.82 10.02 -9.01
C GLU A 35 -21.45 8.67 -9.61
N ARG A 36 -21.64 7.58 -8.84
CA ARG A 36 -21.37 6.21 -9.30
C ARG A 36 -22.28 5.81 -10.47
N ILE A 37 -23.56 6.17 -10.42
CA ILE A 37 -24.54 5.94 -11.51
C ILE A 37 -24.13 6.73 -12.75
N LYS A 38 -23.78 8.02 -12.59
CA LYS A 38 -23.33 8.86 -13.72
C LYS A 38 -22.10 8.26 -14.38
N ARG A 39 -21.11 7.81 -13.59
CA ARG A 39 -19.91 7.15 -14.09
C ARG A 39 -20.22 5.82 -14.78
N ALA A 40 -21.11 5.00 -14.21
CA ALA A 40 -21.54 3.73 -14.80
C ALA A 40 -22.16 3.95 -16.19
N ARG A 41 -23.11 4.89 -16.28
CA ARG A 41 -23.80 5.17 -17.56
C ARG A 41 -22.83 5.66 -18.63
N ASN A 42 -21.84 6.47 -18.26
CA ASN A 42 -20.81 6.91 -19.18
C ASN A 42 -19.91 5.76 -19.69
N SER A 43 -19.76 4.68 -18.93
CA SER A 43 -19.05 3.46 -19.37
C SER A 43 -19.95 2.43 -20.05
N GLY A 44 -21.25 2.72 -20.20
CA GLY A 44 -22.24 1.76 -20.69
C GLY A 44 -22.77 0.78 -19.63
N ASP A 45 -22.25 0.86 -18.39
CA ASP A 45 -22.71 0.06 -17.26
C ASP A 45 -23.99 0.61 -16.64
N TRP A 46 -24.80 -0.26 -16.03
CA TRP A 46 -26.03 0.08 -15.30
C TRP A 46 -27.06 0.88 -16.12
N THR A 47 -26.95 0.86 -17.45
CA THR A 47 -27.83 1.59 -18.37
C THR A 47 -29.27 1.10 -18.32
N GLN A 48 -29.47 -0.19 -18.04
CA GLN A 48 -30.78 -0.84 -17.94
C GLN A 48 -31.26 -1.06 -16.49
N LEU A 49 -30.47 -0.64 -15.50
CA LEU A 49 -30.81 -0.85 -14.10
C LEU A 49 -31.69 0.28 -13.56
N SER A 50 -32.67 -0.09 -12.76
CA SER A 50 -33.42 0.85 -11.95
C SER A 50 -32.52 1.51 -10.89
N LYS A 51 -32.99 2.63 -10.32
CA LYS A 51 -32.29 3.30 -9.22
C LYS A 51 -32.12 2.39 -7.99
N ALA A 52 -33.10 1.53 -7.72
CA ALA A 52 -33.06 0.59 -6.59
C ALA A 52 -31.99 -0.50 -6.80
N GLU A 53 -31.90 -1.06 -8.01
CA GLU A 53 -30.84 -2.03 -8.36
C GLU A 53 -29.45 -1.40 -8.28
N CYS A 54 -29.29 -0.17 -8.80
CA CYS A 54 -28.05 0.59 -8.65
C CYS A 54 -27.69 0.82 -7.18
N ALA A 55 -28.66 1.14 -6.32
CA ALA A 55 -28.43 1.35 -4.89
C ALA A 55 -27.94 0.06 -4.19
N ASN A 56 -28.54 -1.09 -4.54
CA ASN A 56 -28.13 -2.38 -4.01
C ASN A 56 -26.70 -2.75 -4.43
N LEU A 57 -26.37 -2.57 -5.71
CA LEU A 57 -25.00 -2.79 -6.21
C LEU A 57 -24.01 -1.84 -5.54
N HIS A 58 -24.33 -0.56 -5.43
CA HIS A 58 -23.47 0.42 -4.77
C HIS A 58 -23.23 0.08 -3.29
N LYS A 59 -24.24 -0.44 -2.59
CA LYS A 59 -24.09 -0.93 -1.21
C LYS A 59 -23.11 -2.11 -1.13
N GLN A 60 -23.21 -3.06 -2.04
CA GLN A 60 -22.28 -4.21 -2.13
C GLN A 60 -20.86 -3.75 -2.47
N GLU A 61 -20.70 -2.84 -3.45
CA GLU A 61 -19.42 -2.22 -3.79
C GLU A 61 -18.80 -1.54 -2.57
N LYS A 62 -19.57 -0.75 -1.81
CA LYS A 62 -19.08 -0.11 -0.58
C LYS A 62 -18.66 -1.10 0.49
N ALA A 63 -19.42 -2.19 0.68
CA ALA A 63 -19.04 -3.24 1.63
C ALA A 63 -17.72 -3.91 1.22
N HIS A 64 -17.56 -4.22 -0.07
CA HIS A 64 -16.33 -4.79 -0.61
C HIS A 64 -15.14 -3.83 -0.46
N LEU A 65 -15.32 -2.55 -0.78
CA LEU A 65 -14.28 -1.52 -0.63
C LEU A 65 -13.82 -1.35 0.83
N LYS A 66 -14.74 -1.46 1.81
CA LYS A 66 -14.38 -1.45 3.23
C LYS A 66 -13.49 -2.63 3.60
N SER A 67 -13.89 -3.84 3.21
CA SER A 67 -13.09 -5.05 3.45
C SER A 67 -11.70 -4.96 2.80
N GLN A 68 -11.62 -4.45 1.57
CA GLN A 68 -10.34 -4.19 0.91
C GLN A 68 -9.47 -3.17 1.66
N LEU A 69 -10.07 -2.09 2.18
CA LEU A 69 -9.33 -1.09 2.94
C LEU A 69 -8.75 -1.67 4.24
N GLU A 70 -9.49 -2.51 4.95
CA GLU A 70 -9.00 -3.20 6.15
C GLU A 70 -7.81 -4.10 5.82
N GLN A 71 -7.90 -4.88 4.73
CA GLN A 71 -6.78 -5.71 4.26
C GLN A 71 -5.55 -4.87 3.88
N LEU A 72 -5.76 -3.75 3.18
CA LEU A 72 -4.68 -2.85 2.80
C LEU A 72 -4.02 -2.17 4.01
N GLN A 73 -4.80 -1.80 5.03
CA GLN A 73 -4.28 -1.26 6.28
C GLN A 73 -3.42 -2.26 7.04
N PHE A 74 -3.86 -3.52 7.08
CA PHE A 74 -3.08 -4.61 7.67
C PHE A 74 -1.74 -4.80 6.92
N GLU A 75 -1.78 -4.89 5.59
CA GLU A 75 -0.57 -5.03 4.77
C GLU A 75 0.34 -3.80 4.85
N GLN A 76 -0.20 -2.59 4.96
CA GLN A 76 0.56 -1.36 5.18
C GLN A 76 1.31 -1.41 6.52
N THR A 77 0.64 -1.84 7.58
CA THR A 77 1.24 -1.96 8.92
C THR A 77 2.36 -2.99 8.92
N ARG A 78 2.12 -4.14 8.30
CA ARG A 78 3.11 -5.21 8.13
C ARG A 78 4.33 -4.74 7.32
N THR A 79 4.10 -4.05 6.20
CA THR A 79 5.16 -3.54 5.32
C THR A 79 6.00 -2.48 6.03
N ARG A 80 5.38 -1.56 6.78
CA ARG A 80 6.07 -0.58 7.62
C ARG A 80 6.94 -1.24 8.69
N GLY A 81 6.46 -2.33 9.31
CA GLY A 81 7.23 -3.13 10.26
C GLY A 81 8.48 -3.74 9.61
N LYS A 82 8.32 -4.34 8.43
CA LYS A 82 9.43 -4.92 7.64
C LYS A 82 10.47 -3.86 7.27
N LEU A 83 10.03 -2.69 6.77
CA LEU A 83 10.91 -1.59 6.40
C LEU A 83 11.74 -1.10 7.59
N SER A 84 11.11 -0.98 8.76
CA SER A 84 11.78 -0.58 10.00
C SER A 84 12.84 -1.60 10.43
N ALA A 85 12.56 -2.90 10.29
CA ALA A 85 13.53 -3.96 10.56
C ALA A 85 14.72 -3.90 9.60
N LEU A 86 14.49 -3.72 8.29
CA LEU A 86 15.53 -3.61 7.28
C LEU A 86 16.43 -2.40 7.50
N LYS A 87 15.86 -1.23 7.82
CA LYS A 87 16.64 -0.03 8.15
C LYS A 87 17.57 -0.25 9.35
N ARG A 88 17.08 -0.93 10.40
CA ARG A 88 17.91 -1.31 11.56
C ARG A 88 19.01 -2.30 11.17
N ALA A 89 18.70 -3.32 10.38
CA ALA A 89 19.68 -4.29 9.91
C ALA A 89 20.78 -3.64 9.05
N LYS A 90 20.41 -2.71 8.16
CA LYS A 90 21.33 -1.91 7.35
C LYS A 90 22.26 -1.09 8.23
N ALA A 91 21.71 -0.34 9.19
CA ALA A 91 22.50 0.47 10.12
C ALA A 91 23.48 -0.39 10.94
N ARG A 92 23.04 -1.57 11.41
CA ARG A 92 23.91 -2.52 12.12
C ARG A 92 25.03 -3.04 11.23
N ALA A 93 24.73 -3.44 10.00
CA ALA A 93 25.73 -3.92 9.05
C ALA A 93 26.77 -2.85 8.70
N GLN A 94 26.34 -1.58 8.55
CA GLN A 94 27.24 -0.45 8.33
C GLN A 94 28.18 -0.22 9.52
N ARG A 95 27.68 -0.28 10.76
CA ARG A 95 28.50 -0.15 11.97
C ARG A 95 29.56 -1.26 12.07
N ILE A 96 29.16 -2.51 11.83
CA ILE A 96 30.10 -3.65 11.85
C ILE A 96 31.20 -3.45 10.81
N ARG A 97 30.83 -3.14 9.57
CA ARG A 97 31.82 -2.87 8.50
C ARG A 97 32.77 -1.71 8.84
N ALA A 98 32.25 -0.64 9.46
CA ALA A 98 33.09 0.49 9.88
C ALA A 98 34.07 0.09 10.99
N ALA A 99 33.64 -0.72 11.96
CA ALA A 99 34.50 -1.25 13.01
C ALA A 99 35.59 -2.19 12.46
N GLU A 100 35.24 -3.08 11.53
CA GLU A 100 36.19 -3.95 10.83
C GLU A 100 37.24 -3.13 10.08
N ALA A 101 36.82 -2.11 9.31
CA ALA A 101 37.73 -1.23 8.59
C ALA A 101 38.65 -0.43 9.53
N ALA A 102 38.15 0.02 10.68
CA ALA A 102 38.96 0.72 11.68
C ALA A 102 39.98 -0.21 12.35
N SER A 103 39.61 -1.47 12.64
CA SER A 103 40.53 -2.45 13.20
C SER A 103 41.62 -2.87 12.21
N GLU A 104 41.28 -3.05 10.93
CA GLU A 104 42.24 -3.37 9.88
C GLU A 104 43.29 -2.25 9.71
N ARG A 105 42.86 -0.99 9.78
CA ARG A 105 43.78 0.17 9.74
C ARG A 105 44.72 0.27 10.94
N ARG A 106 44.33 -0.27 12.11
CA ARG A 106 45.19 -0.28 13.31
C ARG A 106 46.21 -1.43 13.30
N ARG A 107 45.98 -2.46 12.49
CA ARG A 107 46.89 -3.62 12.35
C ARG A 107 47.95 -3.43 11.27
N ARG A 108 47.73 -2.49 10.35
CA ARG A 108 48.71 -2.06 9.34
C ARG A 108 49.50 -0.88 9.87
#